data_AF-A0A2P4QZJ4-F1
#
_entry.id   AF-A0A2P4QZJ4-F1
#
_cell.length_a   1.000
_cell.length_b   1.000
_cell.length_c   1.000
_cell.angle_alpha   90.00
_cell.angle_beta   90.00
_cell.angle_gamma   90.00
#
_symmetry.space_group_name_H-M   'P 1'
#
loop_
_entity.id
_entity.type
_entity.pdbx_description
1 polymer ?
#
loop_
_entity_poly.entity_id
_entity_poly.type
_entity_poly.pdbx_seq_one_letter_code
_entity_poly.pdbx_strand_id
1 'polypeptide(L)'
;MAWNNLEDISLPSLQILKARSVPIKVLASLIENTSGYLTEIKIDRIRHDVINNKRIIQSIYLNCPMLKYLKLLFINSNFLELENLLISCQYLKGLYIIFEDVWVSYVMIDWNHLFEILTKSSPTGLFKFKFYYNGVPKLESLKLFFDNWKSRNPMLLQTTQMCKNEYTDLIESYKSQGIIKKFNDN
;
A
#
# COMPACT_ATOMS: atom_id res chain seq x y z
N MET A 1 7.76 -10.68 -25.85
CA MET A 1 8.53 -11.94 -25.79
C MET A 1 8.71 -12.37 -24.34
N ALA A 2 8.54 -13.67 -24.09
CA ALA A 2 9.06 -14.49 -22.98
C ALA A 2 8.61 -14.24 -21.53
N TRP A 3 7.34 -13.89 -21.26
CA TRP A 3 6.78 -14.07 -19.90
C TRP A 3 5.96 -15.36 -19.73
N ASN A 4 5.53 -15.99 -20.83
CA ASN A 4 4.68 -17.20 -20.76
C ASN A 4 5.35 -18.34 -19.98
N ASN A 5 6.68 -18.45 -20.05
CA ASN A 5 7.44 -19.50 -19.34
C ASN A 5 7.53 -19.27 -17.82
N LEU A 6 7.07 -18.10 -17.33
CA LEU A 6 7.13 -17.72 -15.92
C LEU A 6 5.78 -17.87 -15.22
N GLU A 7 4.69 -18.13 -15.95
CA GLU A 7 3.35 -18.34 -15.36
C GLU A 7 3.28 -19.66 -14.58
N ASP A 8 4.01 -20.70 -15.02
CA ASP A 8 3.97 -22.06 -14.43
C ASP A 8 5.14 -22.35 -13.47
N ILE A 9 5.92 -21.33 -13.09
CA ILE A 9 7.06 -21.53 -12.18
C ILE A 9 6.58 -21.62 -10.73
N SER A 10 6.95 -22.70 -10.05
CA SER A 10 6.81 -22.84 -8.60
C SER A 10 8.10 -22.45 -7.89
N LEU A 11 8.01 -21.52 -6.93
CA LEU A 11 9.11 -21.10 -6.06
C LEU A 11 8.67 -21.24 -4.59
N PRO A 12 8.61 -22.48 -4.06
CA PRO A 12 7.98 -22.74 -2.76
C PRO A 12 8.69 -22.02 -1.60
N SER A 13 9.99 -21.74 -1.71
CA SER A 13 10.78 -21.06 -0.67
C SER A 13 10.97 -19.55 -0.89
N LEU A 14 10.28 -18.94 -1.87
CA LEU A 14 10.43 -17.52 -2.15
C LEU A 14 9.86 -16.66 -1.02
N GLN A 15 10.73 -15.88 -0.38
CA GLN A 15 10.34 -14.97 0.71
C GLN A 15 10.23 -13.51 0.27
N ILE A 16 10.90 -13.13 -0.81
CA ILE A 16 10.99 -11.74 -1.27
C ILE A 16 10.74 -11.71 -2.77
N LEU A 17 9.68 -11.02 -3.18
CA LEU A 17 9.37 -10.73 -4.59
C LEU A 17 9.59 -9.25 -4.88
N LYS A 18 10.57 -8.95 -5.73
CA LYS A 18 10.83 -7.59 -6.23
C LYS A 18 10.71 -7.59 -7.74
N ALA A 19 9.78 -6.82 -8.27
CA ALA A 19 9.49 -6.77 -9.69
C ALA A 19 9.35 -5.33 -10.17
N ARG A 20 9.86 -5.08 -11.38
CA ARG A 20 9.75 -3.78 -12.06
C ARG A 20 9.29 -4.02 -13.49
N SER A 21 8.19 -3.40 -13.88
CA SER A 21 7.66 -3.49 -15.25
C SER A 21 7.37 -4.93 -15.74
N VAL A 22 7.08 -5.85 -14.81
CA VAL A 22 6.67 -7.23 -15.09
C VAL A 22 5.14 -7.29 -15.19
N PRO A 23 4.55 -7.92 -16.24
CA PRO A 23 3.10 -7.99 -16.41
C PRO A 23 2.36 -8.53 -15.19
N ILE A 24 1.22 -7.92 -14.86
CA ILE A 24 0.46 -8.24 -13.64
C ILE A 24 -0.03 -9.69 -13.61
N LYS A 25 -0.49 -10.22 -14.74
CA LYS A 25 -0.91 -11.62 -14.84
C LYS A 25 0.19 -12.58 -14.40
N VAL A 26 1.43 -12.32 -14.82
CA VAL A 26 2.60 -13.14 -14.49
C VAL A 26 2.94 -13.02 -13.01
N LEU A 27 2.89 -11.81 -12.44
CA LEU A 27 3.13 -11.59 -11.03
C LEU A 27 2.06 -12.26 -10.15
N ALA A 28 0.79 -12.21 -10.56
CA ALA A 28 -0.31 -12.88 -9.89
C ALA A 28 -0.11 -14.40 -9.86
N SER A 29 0.18 -15.00 -11.02
CA SER A 29 0.48 -16.44 -11.11
C SER A 29 1.71 -16.84 -10.30
N LEU A 30 2.76 -16.02 -10.29
CA LEU A 30 3.95 -16.28 -9.47
C LEU A 30 3.61 -16.30 -7.97
N ILE A 31 2.78 -15.38 -7.51
CA ILE A 31 2.33 -15.29 -6.11
C ILE A 31 1.46 -16.50 -5.76
N GLU A 32 0.52 -16.87 -6.63
CA GLU A 32 -0.34 -18.06 -6.49
C GLU A 32 0.48 -19.35 -6.40
N ASN A 33 1.62 -19.40 -7.09
CA ASN A 33 2.54 -20.56 -7.08
C ASN A 33 3.60 -20.52 -5.97
N THR A 34 3.50 -19.60 -5.01
CA THR A 34 4.33 -19.61 -3.79
C THR A 34 3.64 -20.39 -2.68
N SER A 35 4.42 -21.09 -1.83
CA SER A 35 3.87 -21.84 -0.69
C SER A 35 3.53 -20.96 0.52
N GLY A 36 3.17 -19.69 0.28
CA GLY A 36 2.76 -18.72 1.30
C GLY A 36 3.85 -18.14 2.19
N TYR A 37 5.12 -18.36 1.86
CA TYR A 37 6.28 -17.85 2.60
C TYR A 37 6.71 -16.42 2.20
N LEU A 38 5.99 -15.77 1.28
CA LEU A 38 6.30 -14.39 0.88
C LEU A 38 6.12 -13.44 2.07
N THR A 39 7.20 -12.75 2.42
CA THR A 39 7.27 -11.76 3.50
C THR A 39 7.43 -10.33 2.98
N GLU A 40 7.96 -10.16 1.77
CA GLU A 40 8.10 -8.85 1.13
C GLU A 40 7.71 -8.92 -0.34
N ILE A 41 6.81 -8.03 -0.76
CA ILE A 41 6.41 -7.84 -2.15
C ILE A 41 6.63 -6.38 -2.52
N LYS A 42 7.42 -6.14 -3.58
CA LYS A 42 7.62 -4.81 -4.14
C LYS A 42 7.43 -4.84 -5.65
N ILE A 43 6.32 -4.28 -6.10
CA ILE A 43 5.97 -4.16 -7.52
C ILE A 43 6.00 -2.68 -7.89
N ASP A 44 6.70 -2.35 -8.99
CA ASP A 44 6.93 -0.97 -9.40
C ASP A 44 6.90 -0.81 -10.93
N ARG A 45 6.68 0.42 -11.39
CA ARG A 45 6.70 0.83 -12.81
C ARG A 45 5.86 -0.05 -13.73
N ILE A 46 4.65 -0.38 -13.29
CA ILE A 46 3.64 -1.02 -14.12
C ILE A 46 2.30 -0.35 -13.89
N ARG A 47 1.59 -0.05 -14.97
CA ARG A 47 0.20 0.42 -14.92
C ARG A 47 -0.70 -0.77 -14.70
N HIS A 48 -1.71 -0.60 -13.87
CA HIS A 48 -2.76 -1.59 -13.72
C HIS A 48 -4.03 -0.97 -14.33
N ASP A 49 -4.82 -1.77 -15.03
CA ASP A 49 -6.25 -1.47 -15.16
C ASP A 49 -6.98 -2.00 -13.92
N VAL A 50 -8.28 -1.72 -13.81
CA VAL A 50 -9.12 -2.14 -12.67
C VAL A 50 -9.08 -3.66 -12.46
N ILE A 51 -9.09 -4.45 -13.54
CA ILE A 51 -9.16 -5.92 -13.49
C ILE A 51 -7.83 -6.49 -13.00
N ASN A 52 -6.72 -6.06 -13.57
CA ASN A 52 -5.38 -6.49 -13.20
C ASN A 52 -5.03 -6.01 -11.79
N ASN A 53 -5.43 -4.79 -11.41
CA ASN A 53 -5.23 -4.28 -10.05
C ASN A 53 -5.99 -5.13 -9.02
N LYS A 54 -7.24 -5.47 -9.30
CA LYS A 54 -8.01 -6.40 -8.47
C LYS A 54 -7.31 -7.76 -8.38
N ARG A 55 -6.98 -8.38 -9.52
CA ARG A 55 -6.36 -9.71 -9.57
C ARG A 55 -5.12 -9.80 -8.68
N ILE A 56 -4.17 -8.87 -8.80
CA ILE A 56 -2.93 -8.93 -8.02
C ILE A 56 -3.16 -8.75 -6.52
N ILE A 57 -4.10 -7.88 -6.12
CA ILE A 57 -4.44 -7.69 -4.71
C ILE A 57 -5.05 -8.99 -4.15
N GLN A 58 -5.94 -9.63 -4.91
CA GLN A 58 -6.54 -10.92 -4.54
C GLN A 58 -5.51 -12.04 -4.42
N SER A 59 -4.63 -12.18 -5.41
CA SER A 59 -3.55 -13.17 -5.35
C SER A 59 -2.67 -12.97 -4.12
N ILE A 60 -2.39 -11.73 -3.71
CA ILE A 60 -1.61 -11.43 -2.51
C ILE A 60 -2.36 -11.88 -1.25
N TYR A 61 -3.58 -11.41 -1.03
CA TYR A 61 -4.24 -11.65 0.26
C TYR A 61 -4.69 -13.10 0.44
N LEU A 62 -4.92 -13.84 -0.66
CA LEU A 62 -5.25 -15.27 -0.61
C LEU A 62 -4.04 -16.16 -0.35
N ASN A 63 -2.85 -15.76 -0.82
CA ASN A 63 -1.68 -16.64 -0.82
C ASN A 63 -0.53 -16.18 0.09
N CYS A 64 -0.53 -14.96 0.60
CA CYS A 64 0.60 -14.40 1.37
C CYS A 64 0.24 -14.06 2.83
N PRO A 65 -0.11 -15.05 3.68
CA PRO A 65 -0.48 -14.78 5.06
C PRO A 65 0.68 -14.21 5.88
N MET A 66 1.94 -14.52 5.53
CA MET A 66 3.14 -14.07 6.24
C MET A 66 3.69 -12.71 5.78
N LEU A 67 2.95 -11.98 4.95
CA LEU A 67 3.40 -10.73 4.35
C LEU A 67 3.68 -9.66 5.42
N LYS A 68 4.89 -9.09 5.39
CA LYS A 68 5.35 -8.04 6.32
C LYS A 68 5.48 -6.68 5.64
N TYR A 69 5.85 -6.65 4.36
CA TYR A 69 6.08 -5.42 3.62
C TYR A 69 5.49 -5.48 2.22
N LEU A 70 4.65 -4.50 1.89
CA LEU A 70 4.03 -4.39 0.57
C LEU A 70 4.35 -3.03 -0.06
N LYS A 71 4.78 -3.05 -1.32
CA LYS A 71 4.76 -1.90 -2.24
C LYS A 71 3.95 -2.28 -3.48
N LEU A 72 2.84 -1.59 -3.72
CA LEU A 72 1.92 -1.88 -4.81
C LEU A 72 1.16 -0.63 -5.27
N LEU A 73 0.74 -0.61 -6.54
CA LEU A 73 -0.21 0.36 -7.04
C LEU A 73 -1.63 0.02 -6.60
N PHE A 74 -2.40 1.01 -6.14
CA PHE A 74 -3.82 0.86 -5.84
C PHE A 74 -4.67 1.84 -6.66
N ILE A 75 -5.80 1.35 -7.16
CA ILE A 75 -6.81 2.12 -7.90
C ILE A 75 -8.01 2.31 -6.98
N ASN A 76 -8.62 3.51 -7.00
CA ASN A 76 -9.74 3.86 -6.12
C ASN A 76 -10.86 2.80 -6.16
N SER A 77 -11.21 2.32 -7.35
CA SER A 77 -12.27 1.31 -7.56
C SER A 77 -12.02 -0.03 -6.86
N ASN A 78 -10.79 -0.31 -6.42
CA ASN A 78 -10.42 -1.56 -5.75
C ASN A 78 -10.01 -1.36 -4.29
N PHE A 79 -10.39 -0.25 -3.65
CA PHE A 79 -10.09 -0.05 -2.23
C PHE A 79 -10.75 -1.10 -1.33
N LEU A 80 -11.88 -1.70 -1.72
CA LEU A 80 -12.44 -2.86 -1.01
C LEU A 80 -11.51 -4.09 -1.04
N GLU A 81 -10.74 -4.28 -2.12
CA GLU A 81 -9.74 -5.35 -2.16
C GLU A 81 -8.54 -5.03 -1.26
N LEU A 82 -8.19 -3.74 -1.11
CA LEU A 82 -7.21 -3.30 -0.11
C LEU A 82 -7.69 -3.62 1.31
N GLU A 83 -8.98 -3.39 1.62
CA GLU A 83 -9.56 -3.77 2.90
C GLU A 83 -9.41 -5.28 3.18
N ASN A 84 -9.76 -6.13 2.21
CA ASN A 84 -9.57 -7.58 2.32
C ASN A 84 -8.10 -7.96 2.54
N LEU A 85 -7.17 -7.25 1.88
CA LEU A 85 -5.74 -7.45 2.07
C LEU A 85 -5.28 -7.11 3.49
N LEU A 86 -5.74 -6.00 4.05
CA LEU A 86 -5.39 -5.59 5.42
C LEU A 86 -5.95 -6.58 6.45
N ILE A 87 -7.16 -7.10 6.23
CA ILE A 87 -7.79 -8.10 7.09
C ILE A 87 -7.05 -9.45 7.01
N SER A 88 -6.57 -9.84 5.83
CA SER A 88 -5.93 -11.16 5.66
C SER A 88 -4.45 -11.15 6.08
N CYS A 89 -3.70 -10.10 5.74
CA CYS A 89 -2.26 -10.02 5.99
C CYS A 89 -1.93 -9.47 7.39
N GLN A 90 -2.25 -10.23 8.44
CA GLN A 90 -2.13 -9.76 9.83
C GLN A 90 -0.69 -9.48 10.31
N TYR A 91 0.33 -9.95 9.58
CA TYR A 91 1.75 -9.67 9.87
C TYR A 91 2.27 -8.40 9.18
N LEU A 92 1.43 -7.67 8.43
CA LEU A 92 1.85 -6.50 7.67
C LEU A 92 2.33 -5.40 8.62
N LYS A 93 3.57 -4.95 8.42
CA LYS A 93 4.23 -3.89 9.20
C LYS A 93 4.45 -2.62 8.40
N GLY A 94 4.61 -2.74 7.09
CA GLY A 94 4.82 -1.61 6.21
C GLY A 94 4.05 -1.70 4.91
N LEU A 95 3.39 -0.60 4.58
CA LEU A 95 2.58 -0.44 3.38
C LEU A 95 3.06 0.78 2.60
N TYR A 96 3.46 0.56 1.35
CA TYR A 96 3.77 1.58 0.39
C TYR A 96 2.73 1.53 -0.74
N ILE A 97 1.86 2.53 -0.77
CA ILE A 97 0.87 2.73 -1.82
C ILE A 97 1.44 3.66 -2.91
N ILE A 98 1.41 3.19 -4.15
CA ILE A 98 1.52 4.02 -5.35
C ILE A 98 0.09 4.30 -5.81
N PHE A 99 -0.25 5.57 -6.00
CA PHE A 99 -1.57 5.96 -6.47
C PHE A 99 -1.63 6.05 -7.99
N GLU A 100 -2.82 5.86 -8.54
CA GLU A 100 -3.04 5.86 -9.99
C GLU A 100 -2.90 7.24 -10.65
N ASP A 101 -3.06 8.31 -9.85
CA ASP A 101 -2.91 9.70 -10.27
C ASP A 101 -1.47 10.05 -10.72
N VAL A 102 -0.48 9.25 -10.30
CA VAL A 102 0.90 9.29 -10.80
C VAL A 102 0.98 8.98 -12.29
N TRP A 103 0.02 8.21 -12.82
CA TRP A 103 -0.04 7.80 -14.22
C TRP A 103 -1.17 8.46 -15.01
N VAL A 104 -2.23 8.89 -14.31
CA VAL A 104 -3.46 9.43 -14.90
C VAL A 104 -3.81 10.76 -14.23
N SER A 105 -3.45 11.88 -14.87
CA SER A 105 -3.46 13.22 -14.26
C SER A 105 -4.83 13.78 -13.88
N TYR A 106 -5.93 13.18 -14.35
CA TYR A 106 -7.29 13.62 -14.06
C TYR A 106 -7.98 12.80 -12.96
N VAL A 107 -7.30 11.81 -12.37
CA VAL A 107 -7.84 11.04 -11.26
C VAL A 107 -7.60 11.76 -9.94
N MET A 108 -8.67 11.90 -9.16
CA MET A 108 -8.60 12.34 -7.77
C MET A 108 -8.62 11.12 -6.85
N ILE A 109 -7.66 11.04 -5.93
CA ILE A 109 -7.61 9.97 -4.92
C ILE A 109 -8.74 10.19 -3.90
N ASP A 110 -9.48 9.13 -3.59
CA ASP A 110 -10.45 9.15 -2.49
C ASP A 110 -9.74 8.94 -1.14
N TRP A 111 -9.10 10.00 -0.66
CA TRP A 111 -8.35 9.99 0.59
C TRP A 111 -9.21 9.65 1.81
N ASN A 112 -10.47 10.08 1.83
CA ASN A 112 -11.37 9.78 2.95
C ASN A 112 -11.65 8.29 3.04
N HIS A 113 -12.02 7.67 1.91
CA HIS A 113 -12.30 6.24 1.87
C HIS A 113 -11.04 5.42 2.19
N LEU A 114 -9.88 5.80 1.65
CA LEU A 114 -8.61 5.16 1.98
C LEU A 114 -8.31 5.21 3.49
N PHE A 115 -8.38 6.40 4.09
CA PHE A 115 -8.04 6.58 5.50
C PHE A 115 -9.04 5.88 6.42
N GLU A 116 -10.31 5.81 6.04
CA GLU A 116 -11.32 5.00 6.73
C GLU A 116 -10.93 3.52 6.72
N ILE A 117 -10.60 2.96 5.56
CA ILE A 117 -10.16 1.56 5.43
C ILE A 117 -8.89 1.30 6.24
N LEU A 118 -7.88 2.19 6.14
CA LEU A 118 -6.64 2.03 6.90
C LEU A 118 -6.90 2.04 8.40
N THR A 119 -7.74 2.95 8.91
CA THR A 119 -7.99 3.05 10.36
C THR A 119 -8.80 1.88 10.90
N LYS A 120 -9.80 1.41 10.15
CA LYS A 120 -10.68 0.29 10.56
C LYS A 120 -10.04 -1.07 10.38
N SER A 121 -9.38 -1.30 9.25
CA SER A 121 -9.10 -2.67 8.78
C SER A 121 -7.61 -3.04 8.83
N SER A 122 -6.72 -2.07 9.08
CA SER A 122 -5.28 -2.35 9.23
C SER A 122 -4.98 -3.28 10.41
N PRO A 123 -4.03 -4.21 10.26
CA PRO A 123 -3.58 -5.03 11.37
C PRO A 123 -2.87 -4.18 12.43
N THR A 124 -2.87 -4.65 13.67
CA THR A 124 -2.27 -3.94 14.82
C THR A 124 -0.77 -3.66 14.63
N GLY A 125 -0.09 -4.54 13.91
CA GLY A 125 1.33 -4.45 13.58
C GLY A 125 1.70 -3.47 12.48
N LEU A 126 0.73 -2.89 11.75
CA LEU A 126 1.02 -1.92 10.70
C LEU A 126 1.33 -0.56 11.32
N PHE A 127 2.52 -0.02 11.03
CA PHE A 127 2.93 1.31 11.52
C PHE A 127 3.76 2.10 10.51
N LYS A 128 4.23 1.49 9.42
CA LYS A 128 5.05 2.17 8.42
C LYS A 128 4.25 2.42 7.15
N PHE A 129 4.09 3.69 6.80
CA PHE A 129 3.37 4.14 5.62
C PHE A 129 4.29 4.88 4.67
N LYS A 130 4.14 4.60 3.39
CA LYS A 130 4.64 5.45 2.32
C LYS A 130 3.54 5.70 1.29
N PHE A 131 3.29 6.95 0.96
CA PHE A 131 2.31 7.35 -0.03
C PHE A 131 3.01 8.06 -1.17
N TYR A 132 2.80 7.58 -2.39
CA TYR A 132 3.33 8.19 -3.61
C TYR A 132 2.19 8.55 -4.55
N TYR A 133 1.90 9.84 -4.63
CA TYR A 133 0.77 10.45 -5.31
C TYR A 133 1.18 11.77 -5.95
N ASN A 134 0.30 12.31 -6.80
CA ASN A 134 0.37 13.68 -7.29
C ASN A 134 -0.62 14.61 -6.55
N GLY A 135 -1.82 14.12 -6.24
CA GLY A 135 -2.89 14.85 -5.55
C GLY A 135 -2.82 14.71 -4.03
N VAL A 136 -2.33 15.76 -3.37
CA VAL A 136 -2.25 15.82 -1.90
C VAL A 136 -3.63 15.67 -1.22
N PRO A 137 -3.74 14.94 -0.10
CA PRO A 137 -4.99 14.89 0.68
C PRO A 137 -5.35 16.26 1.24
N LYS A 138 -6.64 16.51 1.47
CA LYS A 138 -7.08 17.67 2.23
C LYS A 138 -6.58 17.59 3.68
N LEU A 139 -6.35 18.74 4.29
CA LEU A 139 -5.89 18.84 5.68
C LEU A 139 -6.87 18.18 6.65
N GLU A 140 -8.19 18.34 6.45
CA GLU A 140 -9.20 17.70 7.31
C GLU A 140 -9.17 16.17 7.23
N SER A 141 -8.95 15.63 6.02
CA SER A 141 -8.82 14.18 5.81
C SER A 141 -7.63 13.60 6.55
N LEU A 142 -6.46 14.28 6.50
CA LEU A 142 -5.28 13.88 7.27
C LEU A 142 -5.50 13.98 8.78
N LYS A 143 -6.12 15.07 9.23
CA LYS A 143 -6.44 15.27 10.65
C LYS A 143 -7.30 14.13 11.17
N LEU A 144 -8.37 13.79 10.44
CA LEU A 144 -9.26 12.68 10.77
C LEU A 144 -8.51 11.33 10.79
N PHE A 145 -7.63 11.10 9.81
CA PHE A 145 -6.79 9.91 9.78
C PHE A 145 -5.91 9.79 11.04
N PHE A 146 -5.21 10.86 11.41
CA PHE A 146 -4.33 10.85 12.58
C PHE A 146 -5.11 10.75 13.90
N ASP A 147 -6.26 11.41 14.00
CA ASP A 147 -7.14 11.29 15.16
C ASP A 147 -7.62 9.85 15.36
N ASN A 148 -7.96 9.16 14.27
CA ASN A 148 -8.36 7.76 14.29
C ASN A 148 -7.18 6.78 14.46
N TRP A 149 -5.93 7.26 14.41
CA TRP A 149 -4.72 6.46 14.62
C TRP A 149 -4.19 6.49 16.07
N LYS A 150 -4.84 7.27 16.97
CA LYS A 150 -4.37 7.53 18.35
C LYS A 150 -4.11 6.29 19.21
N SER A 151 -4.89 5.22 19.04
CA SER A 151 -4.80 3.98 19.83
C SER A 151 -3.89 2.91 19.19
N ARG A 152 -3.18 3.25 18.11
CA ARG A 152 -2.32 2.33 17.35
C ARG A 152 -0.84 2.66 17.54
N ASN A 153 0.02 1.81 17.00
CA ASN A 153 1.46 2.04 16.99
C ASN A 153 1.80 3.39 16.31
N PRO A 154 2.67 4.22 16.91
CA PRO A 154 3.09 5.48 16.32
C PRO A 154 3.62 5.32 14.90
N MET A 155 3.10 6.12 13.97
CA MET A 155 3.38 5.92 12.55
C MET A 155 4.76 6.42 12.14
N LEU A 156 5.38 5.70 11.21
CA LEU A 156 6.45 6.20 10.36
C LEU A 156 5.82 6.57 9.03
N LEU A 157 5.62 7.86 8.79
CA LEU A 157 4.94 8.37 7.61
C LEU A 157 5.97 8.93 6.62
N GLN A 158 5.88 8.50 5.37
CA GLN A 158 6.60 9.09 4.26
C GLN A 158 5.64 9.49 3.15
N THR A 159 5.75 10.72 2.67
CA THR A 159 4.92 11.25 1.59
C THR A 159 5.79 11.74 0.43
N THR A 160 5.14 12.16 -0.64
CA THR A 160 5.76 12.94 -1.70
C THR A 160 5.00 14.24 -1.91
N GLN A 161 5.73 15.35 -1.93
CA GLN A 161 5.19 16.66 -2.30
C GLN A 161 4.09 17.19 -1.35
N MET A 162 4.20 16.94 -0.04
CA MET A 162 3.31 17.51 0.98
C MET A 162 3.79 18.90 1.49
N CYS A 163 4.85 19.47 0.90
CA CYS A 163 5.51 20.73 1.24
C CYS A 163 4.62 22.00 1.23
N LYS A 164 3.78 22.18 2.26
CA LYS A 164 3.10 23.44 2.61
C LYS A 164 3.11 23.63 4.11
N ASN A 165 3.24 24.88 4.58
CA ASN A 165 3.37 25.21 6.01
C ASN A 165 2.25 24.61 6.87
N GLU A 166 1.00 24.69 6.42
CA GLU A 166 -0.16 24.15 7.15
C GLU A 166 -0.08 22.63 7.41
N TYR A 167 0.50 21.86 6.48
CA TYR A 167 0.70 20.41 6.65
C TYR A 167 1.85 20.14 7.61
N THR A 168 2.93 20.92 7.52
CA THR A 168 4.05 20.83 8.46
C THR A 168 3.58 21.06 9.90
N ASP A 169 2.79 22.11 10.13
CA ASP A 169 2.25 22.43 11.47
C ASP A 169 1.36 21.31 12.01
N LEU A 170 0.50 20.74 11.15
CA LEU A 170 -0.32 19.57 11.49
C LEU A 170 0.58 18.40 11.90
N ILE A 171 1.56 18.03 11.06
CA ILE A 171 2.44 16.90 11.31
C ILE A 171 3.23 17.07 12.61
N GLU A 172 3.78 18.25 12.89
CA GLU A 172 4.53 18.50 14.14
C GLU A 172 3.62 18.41 15.38
N SER A 173 2.37 18.89 15.29
CA SER A 173 1.38 18.71 16.35
C SER A 173 1.06 17.23 16.62
N TYR A 174 0.97 16.39 15.59
CA TYR A 174 0.73 14.96 15.77
C TYR A 174 2.00 14.19 16.17
N LYS A 175 3.20 14.73 15.90
CA LYS A 175 4.47 14.22 16.44
C LYS A 175 4.58 14.47 17.95
N SER A 176 4.24 15.67 18.43
CA SER A 176 4.28 15.99 19.86
C SER A 176 3.29 15.15 20.68
N GLN A 177 2.19 14.72 20.07
CA GLN A 177 1.21 13.79 20.65
C GLN A 177 1.64 12.31 20.59
N GLY A 178 2.78 12.00 19.97
CA GLY A 178 3.29 10.63 19.83
C GLY A 178 2.55 9.77 18.79
N ILE A 179 1.65 10.37 17.99
CA ILE A 179 0.88 9.65 16.95
C ILE A 179 1.75 9.43 15.71
N ILE A 180 2.57 10.42 15.37
CA ILE A 180 3.59 10.32 14.32
C ILE A 180 4.96 10.23 14.99
N LYS A 181 5.65 9.11 14.81
CA LYS A 181 7.02 8.94 15.33
C LYS A 181 8.06 9.59 14.44
N LYS A 182 7.89 9.51 13.13
CA LYS A 182 8.77 10.13 12.14
C LYS A 182 7.99 10.48 10.89
N PHE A 183 8.28 11.66 10.34
CA PHE A 183 7.76 12.12 9.06
C PHE A 183 8.93 12.47 8.13
N ASN A 184 8.84 12.02 6.88
CA ASN A 184 9.73 12.40 5.80
C ASN A 184 8.89 12.79 4.58
N ASP A 185 9.23 13.89 3.91
CA ASP A 185 8.64 14.24 2.61
C ASP A 185 9.72 14.18 1.53
N ASN A 186 9.40 13.54 0.39
CA ASN A 186 10.36 13.13 -0.63
C ASN A 186 9.99 13.54 -2.05
#